data_AF-A0A414ZCB8-F1
#
_entry.id   AF-A0A414ZCB8-F1
#
_cell.length_a   1.000
_cell.length_b   1.000
_cell.length_c   1.000
_cell.angle_alpha   90.00
_cell.angle_beta   90.00
_cell.angle_gamma   90.00
#
_symmetry.space_group_name_H-M   'P 1'
#
loop_
_entity.id
_entity.type
_entity.pdbx_description
1 polymer ?
#
loop_
_entity_poly.entity_id
_entity_poly.type
_entity_poly.pdbx_seq_one_letter_code
_entity_poly.pdbx_strand_id
1 'polypeptide(L)'
;MKIPTALYLQEQHDVECGGRHIQYFIATFLAKPYPIEPTLGDLHDYRKCKGCQETNKEIVRQLKVKFDKFPFCCQWHQKLLSINEFNKLDYANTPQMTADKVIYCYQHILNNQDRIDWKQDITYYLEYTIESFGNFPKGCGTPLFLKEFVDLLIFRIENNEDIKKETYDYIKSYFDDFMKPASSTKINPFNLLISKYNVWLKLFPFDLPEFREAKEYFTQQSPLMVEEIFYNPYSKCAHGRLITESKLVDYLNSLTHKLLQKIDFTSLTQNHELAQYSSLMIKSGYKIENEIIFTSFSNNELKYIDFIKRWIEVQKKYFQQMENLFKLNNLLKGDLYTDSYNESLARINYFKNFIEDKDGYRLSWQQGVVREKDAQISFKAVWYNTAFDVNREVENGRGIVDYTISKGAMDKTLIEFKLASNSKLKSNLQHQLSIYAKANDTDKYISVILYFTDKEEQKVKRLLRELNIANKENVIIIDARNNKISASNV
;
A
#
# COMPACT_ATOMS: atom_id res chain seq x y z
N MET A 1 40.33 -22.06 10.88
CA MET A 1 40.22 -23.26 11.74
C MET A 1 39.07 -22.96 12.70
N LYS A 2 38.02 -23.78 12.80
CA LYS A 2 36.92 -23.49 13.75
C LYS A 2 37.45 -23.73 15.16
N ILE A 3 37.65 -22.66 15.92
CA ILE A 3 38.07 -22.74 17.32
C ILE A 3 36.92 -23.36 18.11
N PRO A 4 37.19 -24.37 18.96
CA PRO A 4 36.16 -24.93 19.84
C PRO A 4 35.60 -23.83 20.75
N THR A 5 34.29 -23.60 20.65
CA THR A 5 33.58 -22.55 21.40
C THR A 5 32.41 -23.19 22.13
N ALA A 6 32.33 -22.98 23.44
CA ALA A 6 31.17 -23.35 24.22
C ALA A 6 30.17 -22.19 24.21
N LEU A 7 28.91 -22.49 23.89
CA LEU A 7 27.83 -21.52 23.75
C LEU A 7 26.89 -21.64 24.96
N TYR A 8 26.68 -20.53 25.67
CA TYR A 8 25.77 -20.45 26.81
C TYR A 8 24.58 -19.60 26.41
N LEU A 9 23.44 -20.26 26.20
CA LEU A 9 22.19 -19.61 25.90
C LEU A 9 21.81 -18.68 27.07
N GLN A 10 21.45 -17.44 26.75
CA GLN A 10 20.98 -16.44 27.72
C GLN A 10 19.47 -16.25 27.58
N GLU A 11 19.00 -16.03 26.35
CA GLU A 11 17.60 -15.78 26.05
C GLU A 11 17.22 -16.48 24.75
N GLN A 12 15.99 -16.99 24.71
CA GLN A 12 15.34 -17.47 23.50
C GLN A 12 14.21 -16.50 23.15
N HIS A 13 14.14 -16.13 21.88
CA HIS A 13 13.10 -15.25 21.35
C HIS A 13 12.38 -15.98 20.23
N ASP A 14 11.06 -16.03 20.33
CA ASP A 14 10.17 -16.58 19.32
C ASP A 14 9.28 -15.43 18.82
N VAL A 15 9.51 -14.99 17.59
CA VAL A 15 8.85 -13.82 17.01
C VAL A 15 8.21 -14.15 15.68
N GLU A 16 7.03 -13.57 15.44
CA GLU A 16 6.35 -13.66 14.16
C GLU A 16 6.81 -12.53 13.24
N CYS A 17 7.12 -12.85 11.99
CA CYS A 17 7.42 -11.88 10.95
C CYS A 17 6.62 -12.23 9.70
N GLY A 18 5.60 -11.43 9.39
CA GLY A 18 4.62 -11.76 8.37
C GLY A 18 3.96 -13.12 8.65
N GLY A 19 4.17 -14.10 7.77
CA GLY A 19 3.64 -15.46 7.90
C GLY A 19 4.65 -16.46 8.48
N ARG A 20 5.80 -15.99 8.99
CA ARG A 20 6.90 -16.84 9.47
C ARG A 20 7.06 -16.76 10.98
N HIS A 21 7.42 -17.90 11.57
CA HIS A 21 8.00 -17.95 12.90
C HIS A 21 9.52 -17.89 12.79
N ILE A 22 10.13 -16.90 13.45
CA ILE A 22 11.57 -16.73 13.55
C ILE A 22 11.95 -17.02 15.00
N GLN A 23 12.76 -18.05 15.18
CA GLN A 23 13.41 -18.33 16.45
C GLN A 23 14.84 -17.84 16.39
N TYR A 24 15.25 -17.04 17.37
CA TYR A 24 16.64 -16.65 17.53
C TYR A 24 17.04 -16.64 19.00
N PHE A 25 18.35 -16.77 19.21
CA PHE A 25 18.93 -16.98 20.51
C PHE A 25 19.94 -15.88 20.81
N ILE A 26 19.88 -15.31 22.01
CA ILE A 26 20.96 -14.50 22.55
C ILE A 26 21.83 -15.42 23.38
N ALA A 27 23.10 -15.53 23.02
CA ALA A 27 24.05 -16.36 23.73
C ALA A 27 25.30 -15.57 24.09
N THR A 28 25.99 -16.05 25.12
CA THR A 28 27.37 -15.68 25.42
C THR A 28 28.26 -16.90 25.21
N PHE A 29 29.56 -16.71 25.08
CA PHE A 29 30.45 -17.77 24.62
C PHE A 29 31.72 -17.83 25.47
N LEU A 30 32.20 -19.04 25.71
CA LEU A 30 33.58 -19.29 26.13
C LEU A 30 34.37 -19.71 24.89
N ALA A 31 35.29 -18.85 24.46
CA ALA A 31 36.24 -19.14 23.40
C ALA A 31 37.66 -19.05 23.95
N LYS A 32 38.47 -20.06 23.64
CA LYS A 32 39.87 -20.13 24.09
C LYS A 32 40.74 -19.18 23.28
N PRO A 33 41.80 -18.61 23.88
CA PRO A 33 42.77 -17.82 23.14
C PRO A 33 43.55 -18.71 22.18
N TYR A 34 43.96 -18.16 21.04
CA TYR A 34 44.78 -18.84 20.04
C TYR A 34 45.90 -17.94 19.54
N PRO A 35 47.00 -18.51 18.99
CA PRO A 35 48.08 -17.73 18.42
C PRO A 35 47.64 -17.09 17.09
N ILE A 36 48.24 -15.96 16.75
CA ILE A 36 48.07 -15.31 15.44
C ILE A 36 49.32 -15.48 14.61
N GLU A 37 49.17 -15.38 13.29
CA GLU A 37 50.29 -15.44 12.35
C GLU A 37 50.90 -14.05 12.19
N PRO A 38 52.23 -13.88 12.32
CA PRO A 38 52.87 -12.60 12.09
C PRO A 38 52.81 -12.22 10.60
N THR A 39 52.71 -10.93 10.32
CA THR A 39 52.94 -10.42 8.96
C THR A 39 54.43 -10.17 8.74
N LEU A 40 54.89 -10.32 7.50
CA LEU A 40 56.25 -9.95 7.10
C LEU A 40 56.20 -8.64 6.33
N GLY A 41 57.24 -7.82 6.44
CA GLY A 41 57.38 -6.60 5.66
C GLY A 41 58.83 -6.17 5.52
N ASP A 42 59.08 -5.23 4.62
CA ASP A 42 60.44 -4.86 4.19
C ASP A 42 61.12 -3.86 5.14
N LEU A 43 60.34 -3.05 5.88
CA LEU A 43 60.87 -2.01 6.77
C LEU A 43 61.34 -2.56 8.12
N HIS A 44 60.60 -3.51 8.69
CA HIS A 44 60.86 -4.05 10.01
C HIS A 44 60.64 -5.56 10.09
N ASP A 45 61.63 -6.26 10.66
CA ASP A 45 61.57 -7.70 10.97
C ASP A 45 61.87 -7.93 12.46
N TYR A 46 60.82 -8.26 13.21
CA TYR A 46 60.84 -8.51 14.66
C TYR A 46 61.81 -9.64 15.03
N ARG A 47 62.06 -10.57 14.10
CA ARG A 47 62.98 -11.69 14.32
C ARG A 47 64.43 -11.22 14.36
N LYS A 48 64.73 -10.06 13.76
CA LYS A 48 66.08 -9.46 13.72
C LYS A 48 66.20 -8.25 14.64
N CYS A 49 65.08 -7.65 15.06
CA CYS A 49 65.09 -6.51 15.96
C CYS A 49 65.29 -6.93 17.42
N LYS A 50 66.47 -6.63 17.99
CA LYS A 50 66.76 -6.86 19.42
C LYS A 50 65.73 -6.19 20.35
N GLY A 51 65.31 -4.96 20.03
CA GLY A 51 64.30 -4.25 20.81
C GLY A 51 62.95 -4.98 20.87
N CYS A 52 62.48 -5.55 19.76
CA CYS A 52 61.27 -6.38 19.74
C CYS A 52 61.44 -7.67 20.54
N GLN A 53 62.59 -8.35 20.42
CA GLN A 53 62.87 -9.58 21.15
C GLN A 53 62.97 -9.34 22.67
N GLU A 54 63.63 -8.28 23.10
CA GLU A 54 63.75 -7.90 24.51
C GLU A 54 62.41 -7.45 25.08
N THR A 55 61.66 -6.62 24.33
CA THR A 55 60.30 -6.22 24.74
C THR A 55 59.40 -7.43 24.90
N ASN A 56 59.42 -8.39 23.97
CA ASN A 56 58.63 -9.62 24.06
C ASN A 56 58.94 -10.36 25.37
N LYS A 57 60.22 -10.62 25.66
CA LYS A 57 60.66 -11.28 26.91
C LYS A 57 60.19 -10.54 28.15
N GLU A 58 60.25 -9.21 28.14
CA GLU A 58 59.82 -8.38 29.27
C GLU A 58 58.30 -8.44 29.47
N ILE A 59 57.51 -8.32 28.40
CA ILE A 59 56.04 -8.48 28.47
C ILE A 59 55.70 -9.86 29.03
N VAL A 60 56.35 -10.94 28.55
CA VAL A 60 56.14 -12.30 29.06
C VAL A 60 56.41 -12.39 30.55
N ARG A 61 57.53 -11.82 31.03
CA ARG A 61 57.90 -11.81 32.44
C ARG A 61 56.83 -11.12 33.29
N GLN A 62 56.35 -9.96 32.86
CA GLN A 62 55.31 -9.21 33.57
C GLN A 62 53.97 -9.94 33.58
N LEU A 63 53.54 -10.49 32.44
CA LEU A 63 52.26 -11.16 32.32
C LEU A 63 52.24 -12.52 33.04
N LYS A 64 53.37 -13.23 33.18
CA LYS A 64 53.46 -14.44 34.00
C LYS A 64 53.08 -14.17 35.46
N VAL A 65 53.58 -13.09 36.05
CA VAL A 65 53.23 -12.68 37.43
C VAL A 65 51.72 -12.41 37.57
N LYS A 66 51.10 -11.82 36.54
CA LYS A 66 49.65 -11.61 36.51
C LYS A 66 48.89 -12.93 36.32
N PHE A 67 49.40 -13.83 35.49
CA PHE A 67 48.80 -15.15 35.20
C PHE A 67 48.75 -16.04 36.44
N ASP A 68 49.75 -15.97 37.32
CA ASP A 68 49.77 -16.74 38.57
C ASP A 68 48.52 -16.46 39.43
N LYS A 69 48.03 -15.21 39.40
CA LYS A 69 46.81 -14.79 40.10
C LYS A 69 45.52 -15.21 39.38
N PHE A 70 45.53 -15.54 38.09
CA PHE A 70 44.34 -15.95 37.34
C PHE A 70 43.85 -17.35 37.78
N PRO A 71 42.54 -17.60 37.98
CA PRO A 71 41.40 -16.70 37.80
C PRO A 71 41.01 -15.84 39.03
N PHE A 72 41.78 -15.90 40.13
CA PHE A 72 41.54 -15.10 41.34
C PHE A 72 42.01 -13.64 41.26
N CYS A 73 42.43 -13.18 40.08
CA CYS A 73 42.91 -11.82 39.86
C CYS A 73 41.80 -10.76 39.99
N CYS A 74 40.53 -11.15 39.85
CA CYS A 74 39.38 -10.30 40.16
C CYS A 74 38.10 -11.12 40.42
N GLN A 75 37.09 -10.49 41.01
CA GLN A 75 35.79 -11.11 41.29
C GLN A 75 35.06 -11.64 40.04
N TRP A 76 35.35 -11.08 38.86
CA TRP A 76 34.71 -11.47 37.60
C TRP A 76 35.32 -12.74 37.05
N HIS A 77 36.66 -12.79 36.93
CA HIS A 77 37.36 -13.99 36.48
C HIS A 77 37.19 -15.17 37.43
N GLN A 78 37.03 -14.94 38.73
CA GLN A 78 36.76 -16.01 39.69
C GLN A 78 35.49 -16.80 39.34
N LYS A 79 34.50 -16.17 38.69
CA LYS A 79 33.28 -16.85 38.22
C LYS A 79 33.53 -17.90 37.14
N LEU A 80 34.67 -17.86 36.45
CA LEU A 80 35.07 -18.90 35.50
C LEU A 80 35.18 -20.28 36.17
N LEU A 81 35.46 -20.33 37.47
CA LEU A 81 35.50 -21.59 38.23
C LEU A 81 34.13 -22.29 38.32
N SER A 82 33.04 -21.56 38.06
CA SER A 82 31.68 -22.13 37.99
C SER A 82 31.29 -22.62 36.59
N ILE A 83 32.17 -22.46 35.59
CA ILE A 83 31.93 -22.85 34.21
C ILE A 83 32.58 -24.21 33.95
N ASN A 84 31.78 -25.21 33.55
CA ASN A 84 32.25 -26.60 33.38
C ASN A 84 33.36 -26.73 32.34
N GLU A 85 33.27 -25.96 31.26
CA GLU A 85 34.21 -26.00 30.13
C GLU A 85 35.49 -25.19 30.39
N PHE A 86 35.58 -24.48 31.51
CA PHE A 86 36.75 -23.69 31.85
C PHE A 86 37.87 -24.56 32.43
N ASN A 87 39.06 -24.43 31.84
CA ASN A 87 40.29 -25.01 32.38
C ASN A 87 41.42 -23.96 32.33
N LYS A 88 42.00 -23.63 33.48
CA LYS A 88 43.12 -22.66 33.58
C LYS A 88 44.30 -23.05 32.68
N LEU A 89 44.55 -24.34 32.47
CA LEU A 89 45.68 -24.82 31.65
C LEU A 89 45.54 -24.43 30.17
N ASP A 90 44.31 -24.24 29.67
CA ASP A 90 44.08 -23.74 28.31
C ASP A 90 44.65 -22.32 28.10
N TYR A 91 44.89 -21.60 29.20
CA TYR A 91 45.40 -20.24 29.20
C TYR A 91 46.88 -20.15 29.57
N ALA A 92 47.57 -21.28 29.80
CA ALA A 92 48.95 -21.30 30.29
C ALA A 92 49.94 -20.54 29.39
N ASN A 93 49.72 -20.59 28.06
CA ASN A 93 50.57 -19.91 27.09
C ASN A 93 50.15 -18.45 26.79
N THR A 94 49.10 -17.93 27.45
CA THR A 94 48.60 -16.58 27.20
C THR A 94 49.62 -15.47 27.44
N PRO A 95 50.56 -15.53 28.42
CA PRO A 95 51.60 -14.51 28.53
C PRO A 95 52.45 -14.38 27.27
N GLN A 96 52.85 -15.51 26.66
CA GLN A 96 53.62 -15.53 25.42
C GLN A 96 52.78 -15.07 24.24
N MET A 97 51.58 -15.62 24.07
CA MET A 97 50.68 -15.23 22.98
C MET A 97 50.37 -13.74 23.00
N THR A 98 50.15 -13.13 24.17
CA THR A 98 49.91 -11.68 24.29
C THR A 98 51.15 -10.88 23.89
N ALA A 99 52.34 -11.29 24.35
CA ALA A 99 53.58 -10.63 23.97
C ALA A 99 53.82 -10.70 22.45
N ASP A 100 53.56 -11.87 21.84
CA ASP A 100 53.66 -12.05 20.40
C ASP A 100 52.67 -11.15 19.65
N LYS A 101 51.41 -11.09 20.10
CA LYS A 101 50.37 -10.21 19.54
C LYS A 101 50.78 -8.74 19.57
N VAL A 102 51.35 -8.25 20.68
CA VAL A 102 51.86 -6.86 20.78
C VAL A 102 52.93 -6.61 19.73
N ILE A 103 53.92 -7.51 19.63
CA ILE A 103 55.04 -7.35 18.69
C ILE A 103 54.57 -7.46 17.24
N TYR A 104 53.68 -8.40 16.93
CA TYR A 104 53.21 -8.62 15.57
C TYR A 104 52.33 -7.46 15.09
N CYS A 105 51.45 -6.93 15.94
CA CYS A 105 50.67 -5.74 15.60
C CYS A 105 51.57 -4.52 15.41
N TYR A 106 52.52 -4.29 16.33
CA TYR A 106 53.48 -3.20 16.20
C TYR A 106 54.26 -3.26 14.88
N GLN A 107 54.80 -4.44 14.52
CA GLN A 107 55.47 -4.63 13.24
C GLN A 107 54.52 -4.39 12.06
N HIS A 108 53.31 -4.94 12.12
CA HIS A 108 52.35 -4.81 11.04
C HIS A 108 52.01 -3.34 10.76
N ILE A 109 51.78 -2.56 11.82
CA ILE A 109 51.53 -1.12 11.73
C ILE A 109 52.73 -0.41 11.10
N LEU A 110 53.94 -0.65 11.63
CA LEU A 110 55.17 -0.01 11.18
C LEU A 110 55.44 -0.28 9.68
N ASN A 111 55.17 -1.50 9.22
CA ASN A 111 55.41 -1.93 7.84
C ASN A 111 54.34 -1.46 6.84
N ASN A 112 53.12 -1.14 7.28
CA ASN A 112 51.99 -0.91 6.37
C ASN A 112 51.41 0.52 6.40
N GLN A 113 51.81 1.37 7.34
CA GLN A 113 51.32 2.76 7.48
C GLN A 113 51.51 3.68 6.27
N ASP A 114 52.36 3.29 5.30
CA ASP A 114 52.61 4.04 4.06
C ASP A 114 51.75 3.57 2.88
N ARG A 115 51.02 2.47 3.02
CA ARG A 115 50.18 1.92 1.94
C ARG A 115 48.92 2.75 1.74
N ILE A 116 48.38 2.76 0.52
CA ILE A 116 47.15 3.49 0.19
C ILE A 116 45.95 3.01 1.04
N ASP A 117 45.90 1.71 1.34
CA ASP A 117 44.86 1.02 2.08
C ASP A 117 45.18 0.81 3.57
N TRP A 118 46.18 1.51 4.12
CA TRP A 118 46.74 1.23 5.44
C TRP A 118 45.72 1.17 6.58
N LYS A 119 44.70 2.06 6.58
CA LYS A 119 43.66 2.09 7.63
C LYS A 119 42.87 0.79 7.68
N GLN A 120 42.51 0.27 6.51
CA GLN A 120 41.73 -0.96 6.38
C GLN A 120 42.57 -2.19 6.72
N ASP A 121 43.79 -2.27 6.17
CA ASP A 121 44.71 -3.40 6.41
C ASP A 121 45.05 -3.54 7.90
N ILE A 122 45.44 -2.43 8.55
CA ILE A 122 45.74 -2.41 9.99
C ILE A 122 44.50 -2.79 10.80
N THR A 123 43.32 -2.27 10.45
CA THR A 123 42.07 -2.62 11.16
C THR A 123 41.78 -4.11 11.07
N TYR A 124 41.92 -4.71 9.88
CA TYR A 124 41.71 -6.14 9.71
C TYR A 124 42.66 -6.98 10.57
N TYR A 125 43.92 -6.57 10.67
CA TYR A 125 44.89 -7.27 11.50
C TYR A 125 44.61 -7.09 13.00
N LEU A 126 44.18 -5.89 13.43
CA LEU A 126 43.77 -5.64 14.81
C LEU A 126 42.51 -6.43 15.19
N GLU A 127 41.49 -6.48 14.33
CA GLU A 127 40.27 -7.28 14.55
C GLU A 127 40.60 -8.76 14.71
N TYR A 128 41.42 -9.31 13.81
CA TYR A 128 41.91 -10.68 13.90
C TYR A 128 42.66 -10.94 15.21
N THR A 129 43.49 -9.98 15.63
CA THR A 129 44.24 -10.06 16.89
C THR A 129 43.32 -10.02 18.10
N ILE A 130 42.32 -9.14 18.12
CA ILE A 130 41.36 -9.03 19.21
C ILE A 130 40.53 -10.31 19.33
N GLU A 131 40.02 -10.83 18.22
CA GLU A 131 39.30 -12.12 18.17
C GLU A 131 40.13 -13.25 18.78
N SER A 132 41.45 -13.22 18.57
CA SER A 132 42.37 -14.24 19.07
C SER A 132 42.56 -14.30 20.58
N PHE A 133 42.09 -13.32 21.34
CA PHE A 133 42.05 -13.40 22.81
C PHE A 133 40.96 -14.33 23.33
N GLY A 134 40.05 -14.76 22.45
CA GLY A 134 38.88 -15.53 22.84
C GLY A 134 37.86 -14.67 23.57
N ASN A 135 36.95 -15.33 24.28
CA ASN A 135 35.87 -14.65 24.98
C ASN A 135 35.49 -15.39 26.25
N PHE A 136 34.99 -14.66 27.24
CA PHE A 136 34.43 -15.24 28.45
C PHE A 136 32.91 -15.06 28.50
N PRO A 137 32.17 -15.99 29.11
CA PRO A 137 30.74 -15.85 29.31
C PRO A 137 30.36 -14.56 30.04
N LYS A 138 29.15 -14.05 29.78
CA LYS A 138 28.57 -12.87 30.42
C LYS A 138 28.79 -12.92 31.93
N GLY A 139 29.34 -11.84 32.47
CA GLY A 139 29.63 -11.72 33.91
C GLY A 139 30.99 -12.27 34.35
N CYS A 140 31.78 -12.91 33.47
CA CYS A 140 33.13 -13.40 33.80
C CYS A 140 34.26 -12.40 33.51
N GLY A 141 33.92 -11.15 33.15
CA GLY A 141 34.90 -10.09 32.88
C GLY A 141 35.44 -10.14 31.44
N THR A 142 36.43 -9.29 31.15
CA THR A 142 37.06 -9.21 29.82
C THR A 142 38.01 -10.39 29.58
N PRO A 143 38.26 -10.77 28.33
CA PRO A 143 39.25 -11.79 27.99
C PRO A 143 40.62 -11.52 28.65
N LEU A 144 41.29 -12.60 29.06
CA LEU A 144 42.55 -12.51 29.80
C LEU A 144 43.61 -11.78 28.96
N PHE A 145 44.20 -10.73 29.54
CA PHE A 145 45.23 -9.87 28.93
C PHE A 145 44.83 -9.04 27.70
N LEU A 146 43.55 -9.00 27.31
CA LEU A 146 43.12 -8.13 26.21
C LEU A 146 43.37 -6.65 26.51
N LYS A 147 43.08 -6.21 27.74
CA LYS A 147 43.35 -4.83 28.17
C LYS A 147 44.86 -4.54 28.16
N GLU A 148 45.66 -5.44 28.73
CA GLU A 148 47.12 -5.32 28.70
C GLU A 148 47.67 -5.22 27.29
N PHE A 149 47.14 -5.99 26.34
CA PHE A 149 47.52 -5.90 24.94
C PHE A 149 47.28 -4.50 24.37
N VAL A 150 46.09 -3.93 24.59
CA VAL A 150 45.75 -2.58 24.11
C VAL A 150 46.69 -1.55 24.72
N ASP A 151 46.87 -1.57 26.04
CA ASP A 151 47.71 -0.62 26.76
C ASP A 151 49.18 -0.70 26.29
N LEU A 152 49.72 -1.92 26.15
CA LEU A 152 51.10 -2.15 25.71
C LEU A 152 51.33 -1.78 24.25
N LEU A 153 50.37 -2.07 23.36
CA LEU A 153 50.48 -1.71 21.95
C LEU A 153 50.45 -0.20 21.77
N ILE A 154 49.48 0.49 22.38
CA ILE A 154 49.37 1.96 22.36
C ILE A 154 50.66 2.60 22.87
N PHE A 155 51.13 2.18 24.05
CA PHE A 155 52.38 2.69 24.61
C PHE A 155 53.55 2.52 23.65
N ARG A 156 53.65 1.35 22.99
CA ARG A 156 54.75 1.08 22.07
C ARG A 156 54.70 1.92 20.80
N ILE A 157 53.52 2.13 20.22
CA ILE A 157 53.39 2.96 19.00
C ILE A 157 53.55 4.45 19.30
N GLU A 158 53.12 4.91 20.49
CA GLU A 158 53.29 6.30 20.93
C GLU A 158 54.76 6.68 21.10
N ASN A 159 55.59 5.74 21.58
CA ASN A 159 57.00 5.95 21.87
C ASN A 159 57.92 5.55 20.70
N ASN A 160 57.40 5.46 19.48
CA ASN A 160 58.20 5.17 18.28
C ASN A 160 58.12 6.33 17.26
N GLU A 161 59.24 7.00 17.02
CA GLU A 161 59.34 8.13 16.10
C GLU A 161 59.03 7.75 14.64
N ASP A 162 59.20 6.49 14.26
CA ASP A 162 58.89 5.99 12.91
C ASP A 162 57.39 5.78 12.68
N ILE A 163 56.55 5.89 13.72
CA ILE A 163 55.09 5.82 13.58
C ILE A 163 54.54 7.21 13.29
N LYS A 164 53.82 7.34 12.18
CA LYS A 164 53.15 8.60 11.84
C LYS A 164 52.10 8.97 12.88
N LYS A 165 52.01 10.25 13.19
CA LYS A 165 50.99 10.80 14.07
C LYS A 165 49.56 10.42 13.64
N GLU A 166 49.24 10.50 12.34
CA GLU A 166 47.91 10.11 11.84
C GLU A 166 47.60 8.62 12.10
N THR A 167 48.60 7.75 11.98
CA THR A 167 48.46 6.32 12.27
C THR A 167 48.23 6.06 13.75
N TYR A 168 49.00 6.74 14.63
CA TYR A 168 48.77 6.70 16.07
C TYR A 168 47.37 7.18 16.45
N ASP A 169 46.98 8.37 15.99
CA ASP A 169 45.69 9.00 16.31
C ASP A 169 44.53 8.11 15.87
N TYR A 170 44.62 7.49 14.69
CA TYR A 170 43.63 6.54 14.19
C TYR A 170 43.49 5.30 15.08
N ILE A 171 44.60 4.63 15.40
CA ILE A 171 44.60 3.41 16.22
C ILE A 171 44.14 3.72 17.65
N LYS A 172 44.55 4.87 18.18
CA LYS A 172 44.09 5.34 19.49
C LYS A 172 42.59 5.55 19.51
N SER A 173 42.03 6.25 18.50
CA SER A 173 40.58 6.43 18.36
C SER A 173 39.86 5.08 18.23
N TYR A 174 40.40 4.15 17.44
CA TYR A 174 39.83 2.80 17.28
C TYR A 174 39.73 2.07 18.63
N PHE A 175 40.81 2.06 19.43
CA PHE A 175 40.80 1.40 20.72
C PHE A 175 39.95 2.13 21.77
N ASP A 176 39.94 3.47 21.75
CA ASP A 176 39.06 4.25 22.62
C ASP A 176 37.58 3.94 22.33
N ASP A 177 37.20 3.78 21.06
CA ASP A 177 35.87 3.33 20.66
C ASP A 177 35.59 1.88 21.06
N PHE A 178 36.55 0.97 20.84
CA PHE A 178 36.43 -0.44 21.20
C PHE A 178 36.24 -0.65 22.71
N MET A 179 36.92 0.13 23.54
CA MET A 179 36.87 0.02 24.99
C MET A 179 35.68 0.74 25.64
N LYS A 180 34.86 1.46 24.86
CA LYS A 180 33.64 2.10 25.39
C LYS A 180 32.69 1.04 25.96
N PRO A 181 32.17 1.24 27.19
CA PRO A 181 31.18 0.32 27.76
C PRO A 181 29.92 0.28 26.88
N ALA A 182 29.39 -0.91 26.64
CA ALA A 182 28.15 -1.06 25.90
C ALA A 182 27.02 -0.33 26.63
N SER A 183 26.28 0.55 25.94
CA SER A 183 25.16 1.28 26.55
C SER A 183 24.07 0.31 27.03
N SER A 184 23.57 0.51 28.25
CA SER A 184 22.61 -0.36 28.95
C SER A 184 21.20 -0.41 28.35
N THR A 185 20.91 0.42 27.33
CA THR A 185 19.57 0.68 26.78
C THR A 185 19.42 0.28 25.31
N LYS A 186 20.09 -0.78 24.84
CA LYS A 186 19.89 -1.22 23.46
C LYS A 186 18.66 -2.11 23.34
N ILE A 187 17.63 -1.54 22.69
CA ILE A 187 16.55 -2.31 22.06
C ILE A 187 17.20 -3.39 21.21
N ASN A 188 16.70 -4.62 21.32
CA ASN A 188 17.19 -5.74 20.52
C ASN A 188 17.00 -5.39 19.01
N PRO A 189 18.10 -5.31 18.22
CA PRO A 189 18.01 -4.84 16.85
C PRO A 189 17.20 -5.78 15.94
N PHE A 190 17.14 -7.09 16.25
CA PHE A 190 16.34 -8.05 15.50
C PHE A 190 14.84 -7.76 15.69
N ASN A 191 14.41 -7.62 16.94
CA ASN A 191 13.02 -7.29 17.26
C ASN A 191 12.60 -5.94 16.69
N LEU A 192 13.51 -4.96 16.71
CA LEU A 192 13.26 -3.66 16.12
C LEU A 192 12.99 -3.79 14.62
N LEU A 193 13.89 -4.40 13.85
CA LEU A 193 13.72 -4.57 12.40
C LEU A 193 12.47 -5.39 12.03
N ILE A 194 12.21 -6.46 12.77
CA ILE A 194 11.01 -7.31 12.58
C ILE A 194 9.74 -6.51 12.83
N SER A 195 9.68 -5.72 13.90
CA SER A 195 8.52 -4.88 14.19
C SER A 195 8.26 -3.85 13.09
N LYS A 196 9.29 -3.17 12.57
CA LYS A 196 9.15 -2.22 11.46
C LYS A 196 8.62 -2.87 10.18
N TYR A 197 9.10 -4.08 9.87
CA TYR A 197 8.61 -4.83 8.72
C TYR A 197 7.16 -5.26 8.87
N ASN A 198 6.78 -5.75 10.06
CA ASN A 198 5.42 -6.18 10.36
C ASN A 198 4.42 -5.03 10.32
N VAL A 199 4.80 -3.84 10.81
CA VAL A 199 3.99 -2.62 10.67
C VAL A 199 3.71 -2.35 9.19
N TRP A 200 4.73 -2.40 8.34
CA TRP A 200 4.53 -2.20 6.91
C TRP A 200 3.62 -3.26 6.28
N LEU A 201 3.84 -4.54 6.57
CA LEU A 201 2.98 -5.64 6.11
C LEU A 201 1.52 -5.47 6.55
N LYS A 202 1.33 -4.94 7.77
CA LYS A 202 0.01 -4.65 8.32
C LYS A 202 -0.62 -3.45 7.59
N LEU A 203 0.09 -2.36 7.38
CA LEU A 203 -0.51 -1.12 6.85
C LEU A 203 -0.69 -1.11 5.33
N PHE A 204 0.15 -1.84 4.59
CA PHE A 204 0.05 -1.91 3.14
C PHE A 204 -1.26 -2.62 2.70
N PRO A 205 -1.95 -2.14 1.63
CA PRO A 205 -3.26 -2.66 1.22
C PRO A 205 -3.19 -4.00 0.48
N PHE A 206 -2.56 -5.02 1.08
CA PHE A 206 -2.39 -6.37 0.53
C PHE A 206 -3.70 -7.15 0.34
N ASP A 207 -4.84 -6.63 0.79
CA ASP A 207 -6.15 -7.25 0.58
C ASP A 207 -6.70 -6.97 -0.83
N LEU A 208 -6.02 -6.13 -1.60
CA LEU A 208 -6.29 -5.95 -3.03
C LEU A 208 -5.90 -7.21 -3.82
N PRO A 209 -6.76 -7.69 -4.75
CA PRO A 209 -6.49 -8.88 -5.56
C PRO A 209 -5.15 -8.82 -6.32
N GLU A 210 -4.77 -7.65 -6.81
CA GLU A 210 -3.54 -7.39 -7.59
C GLU A 210 -2.27 -7.63 -6.78
N PHE A 211 -2.37 -7.61 -5.44
CA PHE A 211 -1.25 -7.80 -4.54
C PHE A 211 -1.19 -9.20 -3.93
N ARG A 212 -1.97 -10.17 -4.40
CA ARG A 212 -1.96 -11.54 -3.86
C ARG A 212 -0.56 -12.17 -3.89
N GLU A 213 0.07 -12.18 -5.06
CA GLU A 213 1.43 -12.74 -5.22
C GLU A 213 2.46 -11.95 -4.41
N ALA A 214 2.34 -10.62 -4.38
CA ALA A 214 3.22 -9.77 -3.58
C ALA A 214 3.07 -10.06 -2.08
N LYS A 215 1.84 -10.25 -1.58
CA LYS A 215 1.54 -10.60 -0.19
C LYS A 215 2.20 -11.93 0.17
N GLU A 216 2.01 -12.95 -0.67
CA GLU A 216 2.63 -14.27 -0.48
C GLU A 216 4.15 -14.16 -0.45
N TYR A 217 4.74 -13.41 -1.39
CA TYR A 217 6.19 -13.21 -1.43
C TYR A 217 6.72 -12.51 -0.17
N PHE A 218 6.16 -11.34 0.18
CA PHE A 218 6.69 -10.48 1.25
C PHE A 218 6.41 -11.03 2.65
N THR A 219 5.31 -11.74 2.87
CA THR A 219 5.05 -12.42 4.16
C THR A 219 6.06 -13.53 4.45
N GLN A 220 6.79 -14.01 3.44
CA GLN A 220 7.83 -15.02 3.57
C GLN A 220 9.25 -14.43 3.59
N GLN A 221 9.43 -13.13 3.40
CA GLN A 221 10.76 -12.51 3.45
C GLN A 221 11.21 -12.18 4.87
N SER A 222 12.52 -12.19 5.10
CA SER A 222 13.11 -11.71 6.35
C SER A 222 13.60 -10.26 6.19
N PRO A 223 13.33 -9.37 7.16
CA PRO A 223 13.88 -8.02 7.16
C PRO A 223 15.35 -7.99 7.63
N LEU A 224 15.92 -9.12 8.03
CA LEU A 224 17.28 -9.23 8.55
C LEU A 224 18.28 -9.36 7.39
N MET A 225 18.56 -8.23 6.75
CA MET A 225 19.51 -8.15 5.63
C MET A 225 20.91 -7.84 6.13
N VAL A 226 21.93 -8.42 5.49
CA VAL A 226 23.34 -8.12 5.77
C VAL A 226 23.90 -7.30 4.63
N GLU A 227 24.49 -6.16 4.99
CA GLU A 227 25.08 -5.17 4.10
C GLU A 227 26.59 -5.13 4.29
N GLU A 228 27.29 -4.42 3.38
CA GLU A 228 28.72 -4.11 3.54
C GLU A 228 29.55 -5.37 3.82
N ILE A 229 29.30 -6.44 3.05
CA ILE A 229 30.02 -7.70 3.22
C ILE A 229 31.46 -7.51 2.74
N PHE A 230 32.41 -7.69 3.66
CA PHE A 230 33.84 -7.65 3.35
C PHE A 230 34.54 -8.88 3.91
N TYR A 231 35.65 -9.24 3.28
CA TYR A 231 36.48 -10.37 3.70
C TYR A 231 37.71 -9.86 4.44
N ASN A 232 37.90 -10.31 5.67
CA ASN A 232 39.13 -10.06 6.41
C ASN A 232 40.14 -11.19 6.08
N PRO A 233 41.26 -10.88 5.40
CA PRO A 233 42.21 -11.90 4.94
C PRO A 233 42.98 -12.57 6.08
N TYR A 234 43.09 -11.91 7.24
CA TYR A 234 43.83 -12.41 8.40
C TYR A 234 43.00 -13.39 9.22
N SER A 235 41.75 -13.02 9.56
CA SER A 235 40.82 -13.93 10.24
C SER A 235 40.25 -15.01 9.31
N LYS A 236 40.30 -14.77 7.99
CA LYS A 236 39.68 -15.59 6.94
C LYS A 236 38.16 -15.67 7.06
N CYS A 237 37.55 -14.63 7.65
CA CYS A 237 36.12 -14.52 7.86
C CYS A 237 35.52 -13.42 6.99
N ALA A 238 34.30 -13.65 6.51
CA ALA A 238 33.47 -12.59 5.95
C ALA A 238 32.73 -11.90 7.10
N HIS A 239 32.83 -10.58 7.14
CA HIS A 239 32.10 -9.73 8.07
C HIS A 239 31.03 -8.98 7.27
N GLY A 240 29.90 -8.71 7.92
CA GLY A 240 28.83 -7.94 7.33
C GLY A 240 28.03 -7.26 8.42
N ARG A 241 27.38 -6.16 8.05
CA ARG A 241 26.61 -5.34 8.97
C ARG A 241 25.14 -5.61 8.79
N LEU A 242 24.41 -5.89 9.87
CA LEU A 242 22.95 -5.95 9.82
C LEU A 242 22.39 -4.59 9.37
N ILE A 243 21.42 -4.61 8.45
CA ILE A 243 20.71 -3.43 7.96
C ILE A 243 20.26 -2.55 9.12
N THR A 244 20.42 -1.25 8.97
CA THR A 244 19.95 -0.28 9.98
C THR A 244 18.45 -0.06 9.85
N GLU A 245 17.81 0.36 10.95
CA GLU A 245 16.39 0.72 10.94
C GLU A 245 16.06 1.73 9.83
N SER A 246 16.86 2.79 9.69
CA SER A 246 16.63 3.80 8.66
C SER A 246 16.66 3.22 7.25
N LYS A 247 17.68 2.41 6.92
CA LYS A 247 17.82 1.82 5.59
C LYS A 247 16.68 0.85 5.29
N LEU A 248 16.23 0.05 6.27
CA LEU A 248 15.06 -0.82 6.11
C LEU A 248 13.81 0.01 5.80
N VAL A 249 13.54 1.06 6.57
CA VAL A 249 12.36 1.90 6.36
C VAL A 249 12.41 2.62 5.01
N ASP A 250 13.57 3.09 4.57
CA ASP A 250 13.75 3.70 3.24
C ASP A 250 13.50 2.71 2.10
N TYR A 251 13.93 1.45 2.28
CA TYR A 251 13.62 0.36 1.36
C TYR A 251 12.10 0.11 1.28
N LEU A 252 11.41 0.02 2.43
CA LEU A 252 9.96 -0.20 2.49
C LEU A 252 9.18 0.97 1.87
N ASN A 253 9.64 2.19 2.08
CA ASN A 253 9.08 3.37 1.43
C ASN A 253 9.19 3.28 -0.10
N SER A 254 10.39 2.95 -0.60
CA SER A 254 10.64 2.79 -2.04
C SER A 254 9.81 1.65 -2.64
N LEU A 255 9.67 0.55 -1.91
CA LEU A 255 8.86 -0.59 -2.31
C LEU A 255 7.37 -0.24 -2.37
N THR A 256 6.86 0.50 -1.38
CA THR A 256 5.47 0.98 -1.35
C THR A 256 5.12 1.77 -2.60
N HIS A 257 5.97 2.72 -2.98
CA HIS A 257 5.77 3.52 -4.20
C HIS A 257 5.72 2.64 -5.45
N LYS A 258 6.68 1.72 -5.60
CA LYS A 258 6.76 0.82 -6.75
C LYS A 258 5.54 -0.10 -6.88
N LEU A 259 5.00 -0.59 -5.76
CA LEU A 259 3.84 -1.48 -5.79
C LEU A 259 2.56 -0.71 -6.12
N LEU A 260 2.31 0.42 -5.47
CA LEU A 260 1.09 1.21 -5.69
C LEU A 260 1.05 1.86 -7.08
N GLN A 261 2.21 2.18 -7.68
CA GLN A 261 2.27 2.73 -9.04
C GLN A 261 1.78 1.76 -10.12
N LYS A 262 1.77 0.44 -9.85
CA LYS A 262 1.31 -0.57 -10.79
C LYS A 262 -0.20 -0.69 -10.87
N ILE A 263 -0.94 -0.05 -9.97
CA ILE A 263 -2.39 -0.16 -9.88
C ILE A 263 -3.06 0.91 -10.73
N ASP A 264 -3.94 0.46 -11.60
CA ASP A 264 -4.78 1.31 -12.43
C ASP A 264 -6.24 0.81 -12.39
N PHE A 265 -7.12 1.65 -11.84
CA PHE A 265 -8.55 1.35 -11.72
C PHE A 265 -9.40 1.95 -12.84
N THR A 266 -8.79 2.58 -13.84
CA THR A 266 -9.54 3.23 -14.94
C THR A 266 -10.35 2.25 -15.79
N SER A 267 -10.01 0.96 -15.76
CA SER A 267 -10.73 -0.12 -16.46
C SER A 267 -12.00 -0.59 -15.74
N LEU A 268 -12.28 -0.12 -14.51
CA LEU A 268 -13.48 -0.50 -13.76
C LEU A 268 -14.74 0.08 -14.41
N THR A 269 -15.42 -0.75 -15.19
CA THR A 269 -16.62 -0.38 -15.96
C THR A 269 -17.92 -0.90 -15.36
N GLN A 270 -17.84 -1.76 -14.33
CA GLN A 270 -18.99 -2.41 -13.70
C GLN A 270 -19.22 -1.92 -12.27
N ASN A 271 -20.49 -1.68 -11.91
CA ASN A 271 -20.87 -1.18 -10.58
C ASN A 271 -20.53 -2.16 -9.45
N HIS A 272 -20.64 -3.47 -9.68
CA HIS A 272 -20.34 -4.48 -8.66
C HIS A 272 -18.85 -4.51 -8.29
N GLU A 273 -17.95 -4.48 -9.29
CA GLU A 273 -16.50 -4.42 -9.08
C GLU A 273 -16.13 -3.14 -8.34
N LEU A 274 -16.68 -1.99 -8.75
CA LEU A 274 -16.46 -0.71 -8.09
C LEU A 274 -16.84 -0.75 -6.60
N ALA A 275 -17.97 -1.37 -6.26
CA ALA A 275 -18.42 -1.52 -4.87
C ALA A 275 -17.45 -2.39 -4.05
N GLN A 276 -16.93 -3.46 -4.64
CA GLN A 276 -15.92 -4.32 -4.01
C GLN A 276 -14.64 -3.53 -3.69
N TYR A 277 -14.06 -2.85 -4.68
CA TYR A 277 -12.83 -2.07 -4.48
C TYR A 277 -13.04 -0.88 -3.52
N SER A 278 -14.21 -0.24 -3.56
CA SER A 278 -14.57 0.81 -2.59
C SER A 278 -14.56 0.28 -1.16
N SER A 279 -15.12 -0.90 -0.93
CA SER A 279 -15.09 -1.55 0.39
C SER A 279 -13.65 -1.81 0.86
N LEU A 280 -12.79 -2.31 -0.04
CA LEU A 280 -11.38 -2.57 0.26
C LEU A 280 -10.62 -1.28 0.61
N MET A 281 -10.85 -0.18 -0.10
CA MET A 281 -10.24 1.12 0.19
C MET A 281 -10.70 1.69 1.54
N ILE A 282 -11.98 1.58 1.86
CA ILE A 282 -12.52 2.02 3.16
C ILE A 282 -11.87 1.22 4.29
N LYS A 283 -11.85 -0.11 4.19
CA LYS A 283 -11.23 -0.98 5.20
C LYS A 283 -9.74 -0.69 5.37
N SER A 284 -9.01 -0.51 4.27
CA SER A 284 -7.57 -0.19 4.30
C SER A 284 -7.32 1.17 4.95
N GLY A 285 -8.11 2.19 4.61
CA GLY A 285 -8.01 3.52 5.23
C GLY A 285 -8.31 3.48 6.73
N TYR A 286 -9.38 2.78 7.13
CA TYR A 286 -9.71 2.60 8.55
C TYR A 286 -8.58 1.91 9.32
N LYS A 287 -8.00 0.84 8.76
CA LYS A 287 -6.88 0.11 9.37
C LYS A 287 -5.70 1.03 9.67
N ILE A 288 -5.35 1.90 8.74
CA ILE A 288 -4.24 2.84 8.89
C ILE A 288 -4.55 3.90 9.95
N GLU A 289 -5.72 4.55 9.86
CA GLU A 289 -6.09 5.58 10.84
C GLU A 289 -6.17 5.01 12.25
N ASN A 290 -6.73 3.81 12.40
CA ASN A 290 -6.82 3.14 13.69
C ASN A 290 -5.42 2.83 14.26
N GLU A 291 -4.47 2.39 13.42
CA GLU A 291 -3.11 2.11 13.89
C GLU A 291 -2.38 3.36 14.36
N ILE A 292 -2.54 4.48 13.64
CA ILE A 292 -1.91 5.78 13.97
C ILE A 292 -2.36 6.33 15.32
N ILE A 293 -3.59 6.03 15.74
CA ILE A 293 -4.09 6.49 17.04
C ILE A 293 -3.32 5.85 18.20
N PHE A 294 -2.95 4.57 18.07
CA PHE A 294 -2.41 3.78 19.18
C PHE A 294 -0.91 3.51 19.09
N THR A 295 -0.26 3.89 17.97
CA THR A 295 1.14 3.54 17.70
C THR A 295 1.96 4.79 17.38
N SER A 296 3.15 4.90 18.00
CA SER A 296 4.13 5.92 17.64
C SER A 296 5.00 5.43 16.47
N PHE A 297 5.14 6.28 15.45
CA PHE A 297 5.95 6.01 14.27
C PHE A 297 7.14 6.95 14.19
N SER A 298 8.25 6.45 13.64
CA SER A 298 9.38 7.29 13.28
C SER A 298 9.02 8.22 12.11
N ASN A 299 9.74 9.33 11.99
CA ASN A 299 9.58 10.25 10.85
C ASN A 299 9.77 9.56 9.50
N ASN A 300 10.60 8.51 9.43
CA ASN A 300 10.81 7.76 8.20
C ASN A 300 9.63 6.82 7.90
N GLU A 301 9.00 6.23 8.92
CA GLU A 301 7.79 5.41 8.72
C GLU A 301 6.61 6.26 8.22
N LEU A 302 6.45 7.45 8.79
CA LEU A 302 5.39 8.38 8.39
C LEU A 302 5.43 8.71 6.89
N LYS A 303 6.61 8.72 6.25
CA LYS A 303 6.74 8.96 4.80
C LYS A 303 5.92 7.97 3.97
N TYR A 304 6.04 6.67 4.23
CA TYR A 304 5.31 5.66 3.46
C TYR A 304 3.85 5.56 3.93
N ILE A 305 3.59 5.75 5.22
CA ILE A 305 2.24 5.74 5.78
C ILE A 305 1.41 6.87 5.15
N ASP A 306 1.91 8.10 5.16
CA ASP A 306 1.26 9.26 4.57
C ASP A 306 1.07 9.09 3.07
N PHE A 307 2.03 8.47 2.38
CA PHE A 307 1.90 8.13 0.98
C PHE A 307 0.73 7.16 0.73
N ILE A 308 0.64 6.07 1.49
CA ILE A 308 -0.47 5.10 1.38
C ILE A 308 -1.80 5.79 1.68
N LYS A 309 -1.89 6.60 2.75
CA LYS A 309 -3.09 7.36 3.10
C LYS A 309 -3.55 8.24 1.95
N ARG A 310 -2.63 9.05 1.41
CA ARG A 310 -2.93 9.93 0.28
C ARG A 310 -3.37 9.15 -0.95
N TRP A 311 -2.71 8.04 -1.24
CA TRP A 311 -3.09 7.16 -2.35
C TRP A 311 -4.52 6.61 -2.17
N ILE A 312 -4.85 6.08 -0.98
CA ILE A 312 -6.20 5.58 -0.66
C ILE A 312 -7.26 6.69 -0.83
N GLU A 313 -6.99 7.90 -0.34
CA GLU A 313 -7.94 9.02 -0.44
C GLU A 313 -8.19 9.44 -1.89
N VAL A 314 -7.18 9.36 -2.75
CA VAL A 314 -7.36 9.56 -4.20
C VAL A 314 -8.28 8.49 -4.78
N GLN A 315 -8.07 7.21 -4.43
CA GLN A 315 -8.91 6.12 -4.95
C GLN A 315 -10.36 6.22 -4.46
N LYS A 316 -10.59 6.52 -3.18
CA LYS A 316 -11.95 6.72 -2.63
C LYS A 316 -12.71 7.82 -3.38
N LYS A 317 -12.05 8.95 -3.65
CA LYS A 317 -12.65 10.06 -4.42
C LYS A 317 -13.02 9.63 -5.84
N TYR A 318 -12.12 8.92 -6.52
CA TYR A 318 -12.39 8.39 -7.85
C TYR A 318 -13.60 7.44 -7.85
N PHE A 319 -13.66 6.51 -6.92
CA PHE A 319 -14.77 5.56 -6.83
C PHE A 319 -16.12 6.22 -6.52
N GLN A 320 -16.13 7.22 -5.64
CA GLN A 320 -17.34 8.00 -5.34
C GLN A 320 -17.85 8.74 -6.60
N GLN A 321 -16.94 9.29 -7.40
CA GLN A 321 -17.31 9.95 -8.66
C GLN A 321 -17.89 8.95 -9.67
N MET A 322 -17.27 7.78 -9.81
CA MET A 322 -17.76 6.72 -10.70
C MET A 322 -19.14 6.19 -10.28
N GLU A 323 -19.38 6.01 -8.98
CA GLU A 323 -20.69 5.58 -8.46
C GLU A 323 -21.80 6.58 -8.83
N ASN A 324 -21.50 7.89 -8.71
CA ASN A 324 -22.43 8.94 -9.10
C ASN A 324 -22.74 8.93 -10.60
N LEU A 325 -21.74 8.66 -11.45
CA LEU A 325 -21.94 8.51 -12.90
C LEU A 325 -22.82 7.31 -13.24
N PHE A 326 -22.64 6.16 -12.57
CA PHE A 326 -23.50 5.00 -12.77
C PHE A 326 -24.94 5.25 -12.32
N LYS A 327 -25.15 5.97 -11.21
CA LYS A 327 -26.49 6.40 -10.78
C LYS A 327 -27.14 7.30 -11.81
N LEU A 328 -26.40 8.27 -12.35
CA LEU A 328 -26.88 9.17 -13.41
C LEU A 328 -27.27 8.38 -14.67
N ASN A 329 -26.41 7.45 -15.12
CA ASN A 329 -26.69 6.62 -16.29
C ASN A 329 -27.90 5.70 -16.10
N ASN A 330 -28.11 5.14 -14.90
CA ASN A 330 -29.28 4.33 -14.61
C ASN A 330 -30.59 5.14 -14.59
N LEU A 331 -30.55 6.38 -14.11
CA LEU A 331 -31.68 7.32 -14.22
C LEU A 331 -32.01 7.63 -15.69
N LEU A 332 -30.99 7.68 -16.56
CA LEU A 332 -31.15 7.96 -17.99
C LEU A 332 -31.55 6.74 -18.84
N LYS A 333 -31.45 5.51 -18.33
CA LYS A 333 -31.72 4.27 -19.09
C LYS A 333 -33.16 4.12 -19.60
N GLY A 334 -34.13 4.84 -19.03
CA GLY A 334 -35.51 4.75 -19.50
C GLY A 334 -35.79 5.63 -20.71
N ASP A 335 -35.03 6.71 -20.91
CA ASP A 335 -35.26 7.66 -21.99
C ASP A 335 -34.51 7.23 -23.26
N LEU A 336 -35.19 7.25 -24.40
CA LEU A 336 -34.62 6.92 -25.71
C LEU A 336 -33.97 8.15 -26.36
N TYR A 337 -34.49 9.34 -26.04
CA TYR A 337 -34.06 10.61 -26.63
C TYR A 337 -33.71 11.63 -25.55
N THR A 338 -32.83 12.57 -25.91
CA THR A 338 -32.37 13.60 -24.98
C THR A 338 -33.24 14.85 -24.94
N ASP A 339 -34.13 15.04 -25.93
CA ASP A 339 -35.07 16.16 -26.06
C ASP A 339 -36.53 15.74 -25.81
N SER A 340 -37.33 16.68 -25.29
CA SER A 340 -38.69 16.41 -24.81
C SER A 340 -39.66 16.00 -25.92
N TYR A 341 -39.41 16.42 -27.16
CA TYR A 341 -40.34 16.18 -28.27
C TYR A 341 -40.20 14.76 -28.81
N ASN A 342 -38.97 14.35 -29.14
CA ASN A 342 -38.71 13.00 -29.63
C ASN A 342 -38.99 11.95 -28.55
N GLU A 343 -38.65 12.23 -27.28
CA GLU A 343 -39.00 11.32 -26.17
C GLU A 343 -40.52 11.20 -26.01
N SER A 344 -41.25 12.32 -26.10
CA SER A 344 -42.71 12.30 -26.05
C SER A 344 -43.31 11.48 -27.19
N LEU A 345 -42.82 11.64 -28.43
CA LEU A 345 -43.25 10.82 -29.56
C LEU A 345 -42.97 9.34 -29.32
N ALA A 346 -41.78 8.99 -28.82
CA ALA A 346 -41.41 7.60 -28.53
C ALA A 346 -42.31 6.98 -27.46
N ARG A 347 -42.58 7.70 -26.36
CA ARG A 347 -43.46 7.27 -25.28
C ARG A 347 -44.92 7.16 -25.72
N ILE A 348 -45.42 8.08 -26.56
CA ILE A 348 -46.77 7.99 -27.13
C ILE A 348 -46.87 6.82 -28.11
N ASN A 349 -45.85 6.57 -28.94
CA ASN A 349 -45.84 5.43 -29.86
C ASN A 349 -45.79 4.10 -29.09
N TYR A 350 -45.03 4.03 -27.99
CA TYR A 350 -45.09 2.90 -27.07
C TYR A 350 -46.51 2.72 -26.50
N PHE A 351 -47.15 3.80 -26.04
CA PHE A 351 -48.52 3.78 -25.52
C PHE A 351 -49.54 3.34 -26.58
N LYS A 352 -49.40 3.82 -27.82
CA LYS A 352 -50.21 3.41 -28.98
C LYS A 352 -50.08 1.91 -29.24
N ASN A 353 -48.85 1.41 -29.38
CA ASN A 353 -48.58 -0.02 -29.58
C ASN A 353 -49.14 -0.87 -28.42
N PHE A 354 -49.01 -0.39 -27.18
CA PHE A 354 -49.60 -1.06 -26.03
C PHE A 354 -51.13 -1.17 -26.15
N ILE A 355 -51.80 -0.09 -26.53
CA ILE A 355 -53.25 -0.08 -26.73
C ILE A 355 -53.67 -0.94 -27.90
N GLU A 356 -53.04 -0.80 -29.07
CA GLU A 356 -53.50 -1.40 -30.32
C GLU A 356 -53.14 -2.89 -30.43
N ASP A 357 -51.95 -3.27 -29.97
CA ASP A 357 -51.33 -4.56 -30.30
C ASP A 357 -50.99 -5.41 -29.06
N LYS A 358 -51.04 -4.85 -27.84
CA LYS A 358 -50.69 -5.55 -26.59
C LYS A 358 -51.81 -5.58 -25.57
N ASP A 359 -53.03 -5.75 -26.05
CA ASP A 359 -54.25 -5.88 -25.24
C ASP A 359 -54.59 -4.67 -24.37
N GLY A 360 -53.93 -3.51 -24.54
CA GLY A 360 -54.27 -2.29 -23.81
C GLY A 360 -55.68 -1.76 -24.10
N TYR A 361 -56.27 -2.10 -25.27
CA TYR A 361 -57.69 -1.87 -25.59
C TYR A 361 -58.66 -2.61 -24.64
N ARG A 362 -58.18 -3.57 -23.84
CA ARG A 362 -58.96 -4.35 -22.85
C ARG A 362 -58.95 -3.76 -21.44
N LEU A 363 -58.14 -2.73 -21.17
CA LEU A 363 -58.24 -1.95 -19.94
C LEU A 363 -59.72 -1.54 -19.72
N SER A 364 -60.15 -1.34 -18.48
CA SER A 364 -61.56 -1.21 -18.03
C SER A 364 -62.39 -0.05 -18.61
N TRP A 365 -61.94 0.53 -19.73
CA TRP A 365 -62.69 1.34 -20.68
C TRP A 365 -64.05 0.76 -21.09
N GLN A 366 -64.23 -0.55 -20.95
CA GLN A 366 -65.39 -1.28 -21.46
C GLN A 366 -66.59 -1.31 -20.51
N GLN A 367 -66.44 -0.88 -19.25
CA GLN A 367 -67.55 -0.86 -18.27
C GLN A 367 -68.34 0.48 -18.26
N GLY A 368 -68.04 1.42 -19.16
CA GLY A 368 -68.72 2.71 -19.26
C GLY A 368 -68.21 3.59 -20.40
N VAL A 369 -68.63 4.86 -20.43
CA VAL A 369 -68.10 5.84 -21.39
C VAL A 369 -66.70 6.25 -20.94
N VAL A 370 -65.69 5.90 -21.74
CA VAL A 370 -64.31 6.35 -21.58
C VAL A 370 -64.25 7.88 -21.50
N ARG A 371 -63.61 8.41 -20.46
CA ARG A 371 -63.32 9.86 -20.37
C ARG A 371 -61.88 10.12 -20.82
N GLU A 372 -61.67 11.31 -21.36
CA GLU A 372 -60.33 11.80 -21.77
C GLU A 372 -59.31 11.69 -20.62
N LYS A 373 -59.76 11.99 -19.38
CA LYS A 373 -58.95 11.87 -18.16
C LYS A 373 -58.40 10.47 -17.90
N ASP A 374 -59.13 9.42 -18.29
CA ASP A 374 -58.71 8.04 -18.07
C ASP A 374 -57.51 7.70 -19.01
N ALA A 375 -57.44 8.30 -20.21
CA ALA A 375 -56.30 8.20 -21.14
C ALA A 375 -55.09 8.97 -20.67
N GLN A 376 -55.34 10.17 -20.15
CA GLN A 376 -54.29 10.95 -19.53
C GLN A 376 -53.67 10.18 -18.36
N ILE A 377 -54.47 9.64 -17.42
CA ILE A 377 -53.93 8.87 -16.28
C ILE A 377 -53.11 7.67 -16.75
N SER A 378 -53.63 6.90 -17.70
CA SER A 378 -52.94 5.71 -18.22
C SER A 378 -51.60 6.07 -18.88
N PHE A 379 -51.55 7.19 -19.61
CA PHE A 379 -50.32 7.67 -20.21
C PHE A 379 -49.27 8.09 -19.18
N LYS A 380 -49.66 8.56 -17.98
CA LYS A 380 -48.66 8.91 -16.93
C LYS A 380 -47.76 7.72 -16.57
N ALA A 381 -48.29 6.49 -16.64
CA ALA A 381 -47.55 5.28 -16.30
C ALA A 381 -46.41 4.96 -17.29
N VAL A 382 -46.45 5.49 -18.53
CA VAL A 382 -45.38 5.22 -19.50
C VAL A 382 -44.11 6.01 -19.22
N TRP A 383 -44.17 7.04 -18.38
CA TRP A 383 -43.06 7.93 -18.02
C TRP A 383 -42.24 7.44 -16.82
N TYR A 384 -42.17 6.13 -16.61
CA TYR A 384 -41.30 5.57 -15.56
C TYR A 384 -39.82 5.73 -15.96
N ASN A 385 -38.96 5.89 -14.95
CA ASN A 385 -37.51 6.02 -15.08
C ASN A 385 -37.08 7.06 -16.14
N THR A 386 -37.63 8.28 -16.03
CA THR A 386 -37.35 9.39 -16.95
C THR A 386 -36.62 10.53 -16.24
N ALA A 387 -35.73 11.20 -16.96
CA ALA A 387 -35.06 12.42 -16.52
C ALA A 387 -35.84 13.70 -16.89
N PHE A 388 -36.98 13.57 -17.60
CA PHE A 388 -37.86 14.68 -17.94
C PHE A 388 -38.79 15.04 -16.77
N ASP A 389 -39.07 16.33 -16.61
CA ASP A 389 -40.15 16.79 -15.74
C ASP A 389 -41.49 16.64 -16.48
N VAL A 390 -42.38 15.82 -15.91
CA VAL A 390 -43.64 15.38 -16.54
C VAL A 390 -44.81 15.88 -15.70
N ASN A 391 -45.34 17.05 -16.05
CA ASN A 391 -46.44 17.67 -15.32
C ASN A 391 -47.78 17.46 -16.04
N ARG A 392 -48.83 17.19 -15.26
CA ARG A 392 -50.21 17.06 -15.74
C ARG A 392 -51.00 18.31 -15.41
N GLU A 393 -51.93 18.67 -16.27
CA GLU A 393 -52.90 19.75 -16.03
C GLU A 393 -52.22 21.09 -15.66
N VAL A 394 -51.17 21.46 -16.39
CA VAL A 394 -50.42 22.71 -16.14
C VAL A 394 -51.19 23.90 -16.72
N GLU A 395 -51.43 24.93 -15.89
CA GLU A 395 -52.07 26.19 -16.29
C GLU A 395 -51.05 27.34 -16.29
N ASN A 396 -50.64 27.78 -17.49
CA ASN A 396 -49.76 28.94 -17.68
C ASN A 396 -50.51 30.14 -18.31
N GLY A 397 -51.85 30.15 -18.18
CA GLY A 397 -52.75 31.13 -18.80
C GLY A 397 -53.28 30.68 -20.17
N ARG A 398 -54.53 31.09 -20.47
CA ARG A 398 -55.32 30.68 -21.67
C ARG A 398 -55.73 29.19 -21.73
N GLY A 399 -55.79 28.53 -20.58
CA GLY A 399 -56.35 27.20 -20.40
C GLY A 399 -55.34 26.17 -19.92
N ILE A 400 -55.85 25.00 -19.53
CA ILE A 400 -55.09 23.88 -18.98
C ILE A 400 -54.64 22.98 -20.14
N VAL A 401 -53.36 22.60 -20.17
CA VAL A 401 -52.82 21.59 -21.10
C VAL A 401 -52.72 20.25 -20.37
N ASP A 402 -53.05 19.15 -21.04
CA ASP A 402 -53.06 17.82 -20.41
C ASP A 402 -51.69 17.41 -19.87
N TYR A 403 -50.63 17.65 -20.64
CA TYR A 403 -49.25 17.35 -20.27
C TYR A 403 -48.26 18.41 -20.75
N THR A 404 -47.31 18.74 -19.89
CA THR A 404 -46.08 19.47 -20.24
C THR A 404 -44.89 18.60 -19.87
N ILE A 405 -44.13 18.18 -20.88
CA ILE A 405 -42.88 17.44 -20.74
C ILE A 405 -41.74 18.42 -20.92
N SER A 406 -40.82 18.50 -19.97
CA SER A 406 -39.72 19.46 -20.09
C SER A 406 -38.39 18.96 -19.57
N LYS A 407 -37.32 19.54 -20.12
CA LYS A 407 -35.95 19.36 -19.67
C LYS A 407 -35.28 20.72 -19.54
N GLY A 408 -35.74 21.46 -18.54
CA GLY A 408 -35.39 22.86 -18.35
C GLY A 408 -36.26 23.82 -19.17
N ALA A 409 -35.98 25.12 -19.07
CA ALA A 409 -36.86 26.16 -19.59
C ALA A 409 -36.95 26.21 -21.14
N MET A 410 -35.87 25.80 -21.83
CA MET A 410 -35.73 25.90 -23.29
C MET A 410 -36.23 24.66 -24.06
N ASP A 411 -36.54 23.57 -23.35
CA ASP A 411 -37.04 22.34 -23.96
C ASP A 411 -38.34 21.91 -23.29
N LYS A 412 -39.46 22.24 -23.93
CA LYS A 412 -40.81 21.94 -23.46
C LYS A 412 -41.63 21.39 -24.62
N THR A 413 -42.32 20.29 -24.40
CA THR A 413 -43.29 19.70 -25.32
C THR A 413 -44.64 19.59 -24.65
N LEU A 414 -45.67 20.06 -25.33
CA LEU A 414 -47.04 19.97 -24.88
C LEU A 414 -47.72 18.75 -25.51
N ILE A 415 -48.46 17.96 -24.73
CA ILE A 415 -49.25 16.83 -25.24
C ILE A 415 -50.69 17.01 -24.81
N GLU A 416 -51.61 16.85 -25.75
CA GLU A 416 -53.05 16.91 -25.50
C GLU A 416 -53.73 15.63 -25.95
N PHE A 417 -54.62 15.12 -25.11
CA PHE A 417 -55.48 13.99 -25.42
C PHE A 417 -56.85 14.50 -25.89
N LYS A 418 -57.41 13.83 -26.88
CA LYS A 418 -58.78 14.04 -27.34
C LYS A 418 -59.47 12.73 -27.64
N LEU A 419 -60.75 12.66 -27.32
CA LEU A 419 -61.61 11.57 -27.80
C LEU A 419 -62.21 11.93 -29.16
N ALA A 420 -62.28 10.95 -30.07
CA ALA A 420 -62.91 11.11 -31.37
C ALA A 420 -64.41 11.48 -31.29
N SER A 421 -65.07 11.08 -30.19
CA SER A 421 -66.46 11.43 -29.86
C SER A 421 -66.66 12.93 -29.59
N ASN A 422 -65.59 13.68 -29.26
CA ASN A 422 -65.69 15.10 -28.92
C ASN A 422 -66.30 15.91 -30.09
N SER A 423 -67.40 16.63 -29.81
CA SER A 423 -68.12 17.42 -30.80
C SER A 423 -67.32 18.64 -31.27
N LYS A 424 -66.38 19.13 -30.45
CA LYS A 424 -65.50 20.28 -30.73
C LYS A 424 -64.15 19.89 -31.33
N LEU A 425 -63.93 18.61 -31.66
CA LEU A 425 -62.64 18.10 -32.13
C LEU A 425 -62.05 18.89 -33.31
N LYS A 426 -62.88 19.26 -34.31
CA LYS A 426 -62.42 20.04 -35.48
C LYS A 426 -61.88 21.42 -35.07
N SER A 427 -62.60 22.13 -34.22
CA SER A 427 -62.20 23.45 -33.70
C SER A 427 -60.94 23.34 -32.83
N ASN A 428 -60.83 22.29 -32.02
CA ASN A 428 -59.67 22.08 -31.15
C ASN A 428 -58.40 21.85 -31.96
N LEU A 429 -58.46 20.98 -32.98
CA LEU A 429 -57.34 20.71 -33.89
C LEU A 429 -56.93 21.94 -34.72
N GLN A 430 -57.85 22.86 -35.01
CA GLN A 430 -57.57 24.09 -35.76
C GLN A 430 -56.94 25.20 -34.91
N HIS A 431 -57.38 25.37 -33.66
CA HIS A 431 -57.12 26.61 -32.92
C HIS A 431 -56.40 26.41 -31.59
N GLN A 432 -56.62 25.30 -30.89
CA GLN A 432 -56.10 25.13 -29.52
C GLN A 432 -54.56 25.01 -29.53
N LEU A 433 -54.01 24.36 -30.55
CA LEU A 433 -52.58 24.00 -30.61
C LEU A 433 -51.67 25.22 -30.70
N SER A 434 -52.02 26.20 -31.53
CA SER A 434 -51.23 27.42 -31.72
C SER A 434 -51.32 28.38 -30.54
N ILE A 435 -52.46 28.37 -29.82
CA ILE A 435 -52.67 29.23 -28.65
C ILE A 435 -51.85 28.73 -27.46
N TYR A 436 -51.85 27.42 -27.19
CA TYR A 436 -51.08 26.85 -26.09
C TYR A 436 -49.57 26.87 -26.32
N ALA A 437 -49.13 26.55 -27.54
CA ALA A 437 -47.74 26.67 -27.96
C ALA A 437 -47.19 28.09 -27.65
N LYS A 438 -47.93 29.12 -28.09
CA LYS A 438 -47.57 30.52 -27.84
C LYS A 438 -47.62 30.92 -26.36
N ALA A 439 -48.51 30.34 -25.56
CA ALA A 439 -48.63 30.64 -24.13
C ALA A 439 -47.55 29.95 -23.26
N ASN A 440 -46.90 28.89 -23.77
CA ASN A 440 -45.89 28.12 -23.02
C ASN A 440 -44.47 28.29 -23.57
N ASP A 441 -44.24 29.29 -24.44
CA ASP A 441 -42.98 29.57 -25.10
C ASP A 441 -42.36 28.35 -25.80
N THR A 442 -43.19 27.56 -26.51
CA THR A 442 -42.74 26.40 -27.28
C THR A 442 -43.52 26.25 -28.58
N ASP A 443 -42.89 25.73 -29.63
CA ASP A 443 -43.52 25.30 -30.88
C ASP A 443 -43.74 23.78 -30.94
N LYS A 444 -43.24 23.04 -29.95
CA LYS A 444 -43.34 21.58 -29.83
C LYS A 444 -44.66 21.17 -29.16
N TYR A 445 -45.52 20.55 -29.94
CA TYR A 445 -46.85 20.14 -29.48
C TYR A 445 -47.29 18.85 -30.17
N ILE A 446 -47.94 17.93 -29.44
CA ILE A 446 -48.44 16.64 -29.95
C ILE A 446 -49.92 16.46 -29.58
N SER A 447 -50.78 16.17 -30.57
CA SER A 447 -52.17 15.75 -30.35
C SER A 447 -52.28 14.23 -30.38
N VAL A 448 -52.94 13.66 -29.37
CA VAL A 448 -53.25 12.23 -29.29
C VAL A 448 -54.75 12.04 -29.32
N ILE A 449 -55.26 11.35 -30.34
CA ILE A 449 -56.70 11.16 -30.57
C ILE A 449 -57.05 9.69 -30.45
N LEU A 450 -57.91 9.35 -29.50
CA LEU A 450 -58.41 7.98 -29.32
C LEU A 450 -59.78 7.80 -29.97
N TYR A 451 -59.99 6.68 -30.65
CA TYR A 451 -61.30 6.29 -31.19
C TYR A 451 -61.68 4.86 -30.81
N PHE A 452 -62.97 4.63 -30.65
CA PHE A 452 -63.55 3.39 -30.11
C PHE A 452 -64.57 2.75 -31.05
N THR A 453 -64.88 3.38 -32.18
CA THR A 453 -65.81 2.85 -33.20
C THR A 453 -65.37 3.16 -34.63
N ASP A 454 -65.86 2.41 -35.60
CA ASP A 454 -65.57 2.64 -37.04
C ASP A 454 -66.08 4.02 -37.51
N LYS A 455 -67.23 4.46 -36.97
CA LYS A 455 -67.80 5.79 -37.27
C LYS A 455 -66.86 6.90 -36.80
N GLU A 456 -66.24 6.72 -35.63
CA GLU A 456 -65.25 7.65 -35.10
C GLU A 456 -63.95 7.64 -35.90
N GLU A 457 -63.47 6.47 -36.32
CA GLU A 457 -62.30 6.35 -37.19
C GLU A 457 -62.51 7.14 -38.51
N GLN A 458 -63.65 6.91 -39.17
CA GLN A 458 -64.00 7.62 -40.40
C GLN A 458 -64.14 9.13 -40.18
N LYS A 459 -64.75 9.55 -39.06
CA LYS A 459 -64.86 10.97 -38.67
C LYS A 459 -63.47 11.58 -38.51
N VAL A 460 -62.58 10.95 -37.76
CA VAL A 460 -61.21 11.46 -37.51
C VAL A 460 -60.43 11.53 -38.82
N LYS A 461 -60.37 10.45 -39.61
CA LYS A 461 -59.66 10.44 -40.89
C LYS A 461 -60.17 11.52 -41.85
N ARG A 462 -61.48 11.76 -41.92
CA ARG A 462 -62.06 12.83 -42.72
C ARG A 462 -61.62 14.21 -42.22
N LEU A 463 -61.72 14.47 -40.91
CA LEU A 463 -61.29 15.74 -40.31
C LEU A 463 -59.80 16.02 -40.53
N LEU A 464 -58.94 15.03 -40.37
CA LEU A 464 -57.50 15.20 -40.58
C LEU A 464 -57.16 15.54 -42.04
N ARG A 465 -57.91 14.99 -43.01
CA ARG A 465 -57.79 15.36 -44.44
C ARG A 465 -58.31 16.76 -44.71
N GLU A 466 -59.48 17.12 -44.19
CA GLU A 466 -60.05 18.47 -44.32
C GLU A 466 -59.12 19.56 -43.77
N LEU A 467 -58.38 19.25 -42.70
CA LEU A 467 -57.44 20.16 -42.06
C LEU A 467 -56.01 20.08 -42.62
N ASN A 468 -55.75 19.20 -43.60
CA ASN A 468 -54.43 18.93 -44.18
C ASN A 468 -53.34 18.59 -43.14
N ILE A 469 -53.70 17.77 -42.13
CA ILE A 469 -52.82 17.33 -41.05
C ILE A 469 -52.70 15.81 -40.93
N ALA A 470 -53.24 15.06 -41.89
CA ALA A 470 -53.29 13.59 -41.84
C ALA A 470 -51.92 12.90 -41.78
N ASN A 471 -50.85 13.55 -42.29
CA ASN A 471 -49.49 13.01 -42.32
C ASN A 471 -48.52 13.74 -41.38
N LYS A 472 -49.03 14.57 -40.46
CA LYS A 472 -48.17 15.24 -39.49
C LYS A 472 -47.78 14.28 -38.38
N GLU A 473 -46.47 14.17 -38.11
CA GLU A 473 -45.91 13.30 -37.07
C GLU A 473 -46.47 13.60 -35.67
N ASN A 474 -46.86 14.85 -35.42
CA ASN A 474 -47.34 15.31 -34.14
C ASN A 474 -48.87 15.16 -33.95
N VAL A 475 -49.54 14.43 -34.86
CA VAL A 475 -50.95 14.07 -34.72
C VAL A 475 -51.06 12.54 -34.74
N ILE A 476 -51.20 11.97 -33.55
CA ILE A 476 -51.22 10.52 -33.33
C ILE A 476 -52.65 10.07 -33.10
N ILE A 477 -53.13 9.15 -33.94
CA ILE A 477 -54.43 8.49 -33.74
C ILE A 477 -54.20 7.09 -33.16
N ILE A 478 -55.00 6.71 -32.15
CA ILE A 478 -54.90 5.43 -31.46
C ILE A 478 -56.25 4.69 -31.55
N ASP A 479 -56.20 3.47 -32.08
CA ASP A 479 -57.30 2.53 -32.21
C ASP A 479 -57.55 1.78 -30.89
N ALA A 480 -58.54 2.23 -30.13
CA ALA A 480 -58.93 1.61 -28.87
C ALA A 480 -60.14 0.67 -29.02
N ARG A 481 -60.48 0.24 -30.24
CA ARG A 481 -61.58 -0.71 -30.49
C ARG A 481 -61.25 -2.10 -29.94
N ASN A 482 -62.26 -2.77 -29.40
CA ASN A 482 -62.21 -4.19 -29.04
C ASN A 482 -62.58 -5.10 -30.24
N ASN A 483 -61.97 -4.86 -31.39
CA ASN A 483 -62.19 -5.64 -32.62
C ASN A 483 -60.93 -6.41 -33.06
N LYS A 484 -59.94 -6.53 -32.15
CA LYS A 484 -58.68 -7.22 -32.42
C LYS A 484 -58.91 -8.73 -32.34
N ILE A 485 -58.80 -9.40 -33.49
CA ILE A 485 -59.01 -10.85 -33.61
C ILE A 485 -57.78 -11.56 -33.01
N SER A 486 -57.99 -12.61 -32.23
CA SER A 486 -56.88 -13.43 -31.70
C SER A 486 -56.10 -14.08 -32.83
N ALA A 487 -54.77 -14.20 -32.70
CA ALA A 487 -53.93 -14.80 -33.75
C ALA A 487 -54.37 -16.20 -34.20
N SER A 488 -55.06 -16.97 -33.34
CA SER A 488 -55.63 -18.28 -33.66
C SER A 488 -56.88 -18.25 -34.57
N ASN A 489 -57.47 -17.07 -34.80
CA ASN A 489 -58.72 -16.85 -35.52
C ASN A 489 -58.55 -15.89 -36.73
N VAL A 490 -57.30 -15.53 -37.07
CA VAL A 490 -56.95 -14.68 -38.23
C VAL A 490 -56.82 -15.51 -39.49
#